data_AF-A0A1V0RRI5-F1
#
_entry.id   AF-A0A1V0RRI5-F1
#
_cell.length_a   1.000
_cell.length_b   1.000
_cell.length_c   1.000
_cell.angle_alpha   90.00
_cell.angle_beta   90.00
_cell.angle_gamma   90.00
#
_symmetry.space_group_name_H-M   'P 1'
#
loop_
_entity.id
_entity.type
_entity.pdbx_description
1 polymer ?
#
loop_
_entity_poly.entity_id
_entity_poly.type
_entity_poly.pdbx_seq_one_letter_code
_entity_poly.pdbx_strand_id
1 'polypeptide(L)'
;MHERVGPEDQLWLLGDFALGHKKLDKNWLREMFNRLPGAEQHLIVGNHDDEIIRSLPWASVSHMAEVRDGEHRHYNTLFHYPMLTWNNSRRGAYCLFGHVHDNFLGTRNCVNVGLDVWDFYPVSFDEIEQRSKTLHVNKYWHEVEPGTTIFGEQIDYY
;
A
#
# COMPACT_ATOMS: atom_id res chain seq x y z
N MET A 1 8.30 14.24 4.36
CA MET A 1 8.32 13.50 3.08
C MET A 1 9.71 13.46 2.47
N HIS A 2 10.31 14.59 2.07
CA HIS A 2 11.64 14.61 1.41
C HIS A 2 12.79 13.99 2.24
N GLU A 3 12.68 13.95 3.57
CA GLU A 3 13.70 13.33 4.44
C GLU A 3 13.63 11.79 4.46
N ARG A 4 12.52 11.19 4.00
CA ARG A 4 12.29 9.73 4.06
C ARG A 4 12.33 9.04 2.69
N VAL A 5 12.26 9.82 1.61
CA VAL A 5 12.20 9.30 0.24
C VAL A 5 13.33 9.93 -0.55
N GLY A 6 14.32 9.11 -0.89
CA GLY A 6 15.47 9.47 -1.70
C GLY A 6 15.13 9.57 -3.19
N PRO A 7 16.02 10.18 -4.00
CA PRO A 7 15.79 10.36 -5.44
C PRO A 7 15.78 9.05 -6.24
N GLU A 8 16.40 8.00 -5.73
CA GLU A 8 16.48 6.67 -6.38
C GLU A 8 15.36 5.71 -5.92
N ASP A 9 14.48 6.16 -5.02
CA ASP A 9 13.38 5.35 -4.52
C ASP A 9 12.19 5.36 -5.51
N GLN A 10 11.27 4.41 -5.31
CA GLN A 10 9.94 4.44 -5.91
C GLN A 10 8.90 4.81 -4.85
N LEU A 11 8.14 5.87 -5.12
CA LEU A 11 7.03 6.30 -4.27
C LEU A 11 5.71 5.76 -4.83
N TRP A 12 5.13 4.80 -4.10
CA TRP A 12 3.83 4.21 -4.44
C TRP A 12 2.72 4.84 -3.60
N LEU A 13 1.74 5.47 -4.26
CA LEU A 13 0.56 6.04 -3.63
C LEU A 13 -0.60 5.07 -3.81
N LEU A 14 -1.14 4.56 -2.70
CA LEU A 14 -2.21 3.56 -2.70
C LEU A 14 -3.60 4.20 -2.69
N GLY A 15 -3.81 5.12 -3.63
CA GLY A 15 -5.09 5.73 -3.96
C GLY A 15 -5.45 6.95 -3.12
N ASP A 16 -6.59 7.54 -3.49
CA ASP A 16 -7.21 8.70 -2.86
C ASP A 16 -6.24 9.89 -2.70
N PHE A 17 -5.54 10.22 -3.79
CA PHE A 17 -4.51 11.25 -3.82
C PHE A 17 -5.07 12.63 -3.42
N ALA A 18 -6.32 12.92 -3.81
CA ALA A 18 -7.00 14.15 -3.45
C ALA A 18 -8.52 13.95 -3.29
N LEU A 19 -9.07 14.60 -2.26
CA LEU A 19 -10.48 14.52 -1.90
C LEU A 19 -11.18 15.88 -1.95
N GLY A 20 -12.50 15.85 -2.13
CA GLY A 20 -13.37 17.03 -2.08
C GLY A 20 -13.25 17.99 -3.27
N HIS A 21 -13.89 19.16 -3.17
CA HIS A 21 -14.00 20.12 -4.29
C HIS A 21 -12.65 20.62 -4.82
N LYS A 22 -11.59 20.60 -4.01
CA LYS A 22 -10.25 21.06 -4.41
C LYS A 22 -9.65 20.24 -5.55
N LYS A 23 -10.06 18.97 -5.72
CA LYS A 23 -9.59 18.14 -6.85
C LYS A 23 -10.07 18.64 -8.22
N LEU A 24 -11.07 19.52 -8.26
CA LEU A 24 -11.52 20.15 -9.51
C LEU A 24 -10.55 21.26 -9.96
N ASP A 25 -9.69 21.76 -9.06
CA ASP A 25 -8.65 22.72 -9.38
C ASP A 25 -7.38 21.99 -9.85
N LYS A 26 -7.20 21.98 -11.17
CA LYS A 26 -6.05 21.34 -11.83
C LYS A 26 -4.71 21.99 -11.47
N ASN A 27 -4.70 23.30 -11.20
CA ASN A 27 -3.46 23.99 -10.83
C ASN A 27 -3.04 23.57 -9.43
N TRP A 28 -3.98 23.56 -8.50
CA TRP A 28 -3.74 23.08 -7.14
C TRP A 28 -3.27 21.61 -7.11
N LEU A 29 -3.92 20.73 -7.88
CA LEU A 29 -3.48 19.32 -7.99
C LEU A 29 -2.05 19.20 -8.53
N ARG A 30 -1.70 19.99 -9.55
CA ARG A 30 -0.36 19.98 -10.14
C ARG A 30 0.69 20.53 -9.17
N GLU A 31 0.36 21.58 -8.43
CA GLU A 31 1.23 22.12 -7.38
C GLU A 31 1.46 21.09 -6.27
N MET A 32 0.40 20.39 -5.82
CA MET A 32 0.52 19.33 -4.83
C MET A 32 1.39 18.17 -5.34
N PHE A 33 1.16 17.73 -6.59
CA PHE A 33 1.98 16.70 -7.22
C PHE A 33 3.46 17.10 -7.29
N ASN A 34 3.76 18.34 -7.68
CA ASN A 34 5.13 18.85 -7.76
C ASN A 34 5.83 18.97 -6.39
N ARG A 35 5.09 18.90 -5.28
CA ARG A 35 5.64 18.86 -3.92
C ARG A 35 5.96 17.45 -3.43
N LEU A 36 5.61 16.42 -4.20
CA LEU A 36 6.04 15.06 -3.90
C LEU A 36 7.58 14.96 -4.01
N PRO A 37 8.22 14.05 -3.26
CA PRO A 37 9.64 13.77 -3.40
C PRO A 37 10.04 13.48 -4.85
N GLY A 38 11.28 13.81 -5.22
CA GLY A 38 11.81 13.63 -6.58
C GLY A 38 11.99 12.17 -7.04
N ALA A 39 11.50 11.20 -6.26
CA ALA A 39 11.41 9.79 -6.61
C ALA A 39 10.45 9.55 -7.79
N GLU A 40 10.56 8.37 -8.40
CA GLU A 40 9.58 7.89 -9.37
C GLU A 40 8.23 7.66 -8.68
N GLN A 41 7.16 8.30 -9.17
CA GLN A 41 5.85 8.32 -8.50
C GLN A 41 4.84 7.45 -9.24
N HIS A 42 4.24 6.49 -8.53
CA HIS A 42 3.29 5.53 -9.07
C HIS A 42 1.95 5.61 -8.33
N LEU A 43 0.84 5.48 -9.06
CA LEU A 43 -0.50 5.50 -8.50
C LEU A 43 -1.18 4.12 -8.61
N ILE A 44 -1.63 3.60 -7.48
CA ILE A 44 -2.68 2.58 -7.41
C ILE A 44 -4.01 3.30 -7.24
N VAL A 45 -4.91 3.18 -8.22
CA VAL A 45 -6.15 3.98 -8.30
C VAL A 45 -7.12 3.63 -7.17
N GLY A 46 -7.43 4.62 -6.33
CA GLY A 46 -8.49 4.58 -5.32
C GLY A 46 -9.86 5.00 -5.86
N ASN A 47 -10.91 4.89 -5.05
CA ASN A 47 -12.27 5.22 -5.50
C ASN A 47 -12.50 6.71 -5.72
N HIS A 48 -11.66 7.58 -5.16
CA HIS A 48 -11.79 9.02 -5.35
C HIS A 48 -10.90 9.59 -6.48
N ASP A 49 -10.03 8.75 -7.05
CA ASP A 49 -9.10 9.11 -8.11
C ASP A 49 -9.77 9.07 -9.50
N ASP A 50 -10.38 10.19 -9.86
CA ASP A 50 -11.00 10.38 -11.17
C ASP A 50 -9.96 10.59 -12.29
N GLU A 51 -10.44 10.81 -13.51
CA GLU A 51 -9.61 11.02 -14.69
C GLU A 51 -8.60 12.17 -14.55
N ILE A 52 -8.93 13.23 -13.78
CA ILE A 52 -8.03 14.37 -13.60
C ILE A 52 -6.83 13.93 -12.77
N ILE A 53 -7.06 13.23 -11.67
CA ILE A 53 -5.98 12.70 -10.81
C ILE A 53 -5.13 11.69 -11.59
N ARG A 54 -5.78 10.79 -12.33
CA ARG A 54 -5.10 9.77 -13.16
C ARG A 54 -4.29 10.36 -14.31
N SER A 55 -4.57 11.60 -14.72
CA SER A 55 -3.86 12.32 -15.79
C SER A 55 -2.61 13.08 -15.32
N LEU A 56 -2.35 13.13 -14.02
CA LEU A 56 -1.10 13.70 -13.49
C LEU A 56 0.11 12.89 -13.99
N PRO A 57 1.33 13.46 -13.98
CA PRO A 57 2.49 12.84 -14.61
C PRO A 57 3.12 11.72 -13.75
N TRP A 58 2.30 10.73 -13.38
CA TRP A 58 2.72 9.48 -12.76
C TRP A 58 3.61 8.68 -13.73
N ALA A 59 4.59 7.96 -13.18
CA ALA A 59 5.35 6.97 -13.93
C ALA A 59 4.48 5.76 -14.31
N SER A 60 3.54 5.37 -13.45
CA SER A 60 2.49 4.40 -13.79
C SER A 60 1.19 4.67 -13.05
N VAL A 61 0.07 4.27 -13.68
CA VAL A 61 -1.27 4.29 -13.09
C VAL A 61 -1.92 2.94 -13.32
N SER A 62 -2.26 2.22 -12.24
CA SER A 62 -2.93 0.93 -12.33
C SER A 62 -3.92 0.74 -11.18
N HIS A 63 -4.83 -0.22 -11.26
CA HIS A 63 -5.68 -0.56 -10.12
C HIS A 63 -5.00 -1.48 -9.12
N MET A 64 -3.95 -2.18 -9.53
CA MET A 64 -3.16 -3.12 -8.75
C MET A 64 -1.75 -3.16 -9.34
N ALA A 65 -0.73 -3.41 -8.50
CA ALA A 65 0.62 -3.68 -8.96
C ALA A 65 1.29 -4.74 -8.08
N GLU A 66 2.38 -5.31 -8.59
CA GLU A 66 3.23 -6.22 -7.84
C GLU A 66 4.66 -5.67 -7.84
N VAL A 67 5.21 -5.41 -6.66
CA VAL A 67 6.53 -4.77 -6.50
C VAL A 67 7.45 -5.69 -5.72
N ARG A 68 8.70 -5.79 -6.16
CA ARG A 68 9.74 -6.56 -5.45
C ARG A 68 10.43 -5.66 -4.45
N ASP A 69 10.30 -5.99 -3.17
CA ASP A 69 10.99 -5.29 -2.10
C ASP A 69 11.27 -6.23 -0.92
N GLY A 70 12.11 -5.77 0.02
CA GLY A 70 12.56 -6.51 1.20
C GLY A 70 13.64 -7.56 0.91
N GLU A 71 14.11 -8.21 1.98
CA GLU A 71 15.21 -9.18 1.94
C GLU A 71 14.94 -10.34 0.97
N HIS A 72 13.70 -10.85 0.96
CA HIS A 72 13.31 -11.99 0.13
C HIS A 72 12.83 -11.60 -1.27
N ARG A 73 12.72 -10.29 -1.57
CA ARG A 73 12.31 -9.75 -2.88
C ARG A 73 11.06 -10.41 -3.46
N HIS A 74 10.10 -10.71 -2.60
CA HIS A 74 8.79 -11.22 -2.99
C HIS A 74 8.05 -10.19 -3.83
N TYR A 75 7.18 -10.65 -4.72
CA TYR A 75 6.24 -9.77 -5.41
C TYR A 75 5.11 -9.40 -4.46
N ASN A 76 5.26 -8.28 -3.77
CA ASN A 76 4.26 -7.75 -2.85
C ASN A 76 3.15 -7.06 -3.65
N THR A 77 1.90 -7.39 -3.33
CA THR A 77 0.72 -6.84 -3.99
C THR A 77 0.39 -5.47 -3.41
N LEU A 78 0.23 -4.47 -4.27
CA LEU A 78 -0.31 -3.16 -3.93
C LEU A 78 -1.74 -3.09 -4.46
N PHE A 79 -2.70 -2.81 -3.58
CA PHE A 79 -4.10 -2.64 -3.95
C PHE A 79 -4.76 -1.60 -3.04
N HIS A 80 -5.66 -0.77 -3.56
CA HIS A 80 -6.25 0.29 -2.74
C HIS A 80 -7.07 -0.27 -1.56
N TYR A 81 -7.79 -1.37 -1.78
CA TYR A 81 -8.64 -2.02 -0.78
C TYR A 81 -7.93 -3.18 -0.08
N PRO A 82 -8.27 -3.50 1.18
CA PRO A 82 -7.78 -4.72 1.82
C PRO A 82 -8.28 -5.95 1.06
N MET A 83 -7.38 -6.90 0.80
CA MET A 83 -7.70 -8.16 0.14
C MET A 83 -7.67 -9.33 1.14
N LEU A 84 -8.55 -10.31 0.95
CA LEU A 84 -8.52 -11.57 1.71
C LEU A 84 -7.37 -12.48 1.29
N THR A 85 -7.08 -12.56 -0.01
CA THR A 85 -5.90 -13.23 -0.58
C THR A 85 -5.46 -12.54 -1.88
N TRP A 86 -4.25 -12.82 -2.34
CA TRP A 86 -3.58 -12.22 -3.49
C TRP A 86 -2.54 -13.19 -4.07
N ASN A 87 -1.92 -12.82 -5.19
CA ASN A 87 -0.89 -13.64 -5.81
C ASN A 87 0.35 -13.75 -4.89
N ASN A 88 0.96 -14.94 -4.81
CA ASN A 88 2.07 -15.25 -3.90
C ASN A 88 1.79 -15.09 -2.40
N SER A 89 0.53 -14.93 -1.97
CA SER A 89 0.15 -14.83 -0.55
C SER A 89 0.63 -16.04 0.28
N ARG A 90 0.52 -17.26 -0.28
CA ARG A 90 1.05 -18.51 0.31
C ARG A 90 2.59 -18.60 0.35
N ARG A 91 3.29 -17.69 -0.33
CA ARG A 91 4.74 -17.68 -0.49
C ARG A 91 5.41 -16.56 0.30
N GLY A 92 4.67 -15.91 1.19
CA GLY A 92 5.20 -14.83 2.03
C GLY A 92 5.22 -13.45 1.35
N ALA A 93 4.47 -13.25 0.26
CA ALA A 93 4.25 -11.91 -0.25
C ALA A 93 3.25 -11.13 0.61
N TYR A 94 3.48 -9.84 0.80
CA TYR A 94 2.54 -8.95 1.45
C TYR A 94 1.47 -8.44 0.49
N CYS A 95 0.29 -8.13 1.03
CA CYS A 95 -0.64 -7.18 0.43
C CYS A 95 -0.54 -5.86 1.19
N LEU A 96 -0.35 -4.76 0.48
CA LEU A 96 -0.32 -3.41 1.03
C LEU A 96 -1.56 -2.67 0.54
N PHE A 97 -2.26 -2.00 1.45
CA PHE A 97 -3.53 -1.36 1.15
C PHE A 97 -3.76 -0.04 1.90
N GLY A 98 -4.77 0.73 1.49
CA GLY A 98 -5.21 1.97 2.13
C GLY A 98 -6.72 1.97 2.39
N HIS A 99 -7.41 3.03 1.98
CA HIS A 99 -8.89 3.15 1.96
C HIS A 99 -9.62 3.18 3.32
N VAL A 100 -9.28 2.30 4.25
CA VAL A 100 -10.07 2.05 5.47
C VAL A 100 -9.68 2.93 6.65
N HIS A 101 -8.75 3.86 6.47
CA HIS A 101 -8.25 4.74 7.53
C HIS A 101 -7.71 3.97 8.75
N ASP A 102 -7.77 4.55 9.94
CA ASP A 102 -7.41 3.93 11.22
C ASP A 102 -8.42 2.87 11.71
N ASN A 103 -9.53 2.63 10.98
CA ASN A 103 -10.51 1.61 11.35
C ASN A 103 -9.94 0.19 11.28
N PHE A 104 -8.92 -0.05 10.46
CA PHE A 104 -8.28 -1.35 10.33
C PHE A 104 -6.80 -1.23 9.97
N LEU A 105 -5.92 -1.58 10.92
CA LEU A 105 -4.46 -1.52 10.73
C LEU A 105 -3.92 -2.62 9.79
N GLY A 106 -4.71 -3.66 9.53
CA GLY A 106 -4.31 -4.83 8.77
C GLY A 106 -4.12 -6.09 9.61
N THR A 107 -3.51 -7.08 8.97
CA THR A 107 -3.13 -8.39 9.50
C THR A 107 -1.68 -8.68 9.14
N ARG A 108 -1.11 -9.76 9.68
CA ARG A 108 0.30 -10.10 9.55
C ARG A 108 0.83 -10.05 8.10
N ASN A 109 0.06 -10.44 7.11
CA ASN A 109 0.47 -10.45 5.70
C ASN A 109 -0.27 -9.44 4.81
N CYS A 110 -1.21 -8.67 5.36
CA CYS A 110 -1.98 -7.66 4.63
C CYS A 110 -1.99 -6.39 5.47
N VAL A 111 -1.18 -5.38 5.13
CA VAL A 111 -0.86 -4.24 6.02
C VAL A 111 -1.41 -2.93 5.47
N ASN A 112 -2.01 -2.13 6.34
CA ASN A 112 -2.48 -0.79 6.00
C ASN A 112 -1.29 0.19 5.93
N VAL A 113 -1.13 0.84 4.78
CA VAL A 113 -0.10 1.86 4.48
C VAL A 113 -0.70 3.26 4.29
N GLY A 114 -1.95 3.46 4.71
CA GLY A 114 -2.60 4.77 4.74
C GLY A 114 -1.84 5.77 5.61
N LEU A 115 -1.64 6.99 5.12
CA LEU A 115 -0.82 8.00 5.80
C LEU A 115 -1.28 8.29 7.24
N ASP A 116 -2.57 8.22 7.50
CA ASP A 116 -3.19 8.47 8.81
C ASP A 116 -2.79 7.44 9.88
N VAL A 117 -2.37 6.23 9.49
CA VAL A 117 -1.82 5.23 10.43
C VAL A 117 -0.29 5.25 10.52
N TRP A 118 0.37 6.17 9.81
CA TRP A 118 1.84 6.33 9.78
C TRP A 118 2.28 7.78 10.07
N ASP A 119 1.58 8.46 10.99
CA ASP A 119 1.87 9.85 11.42
C ASP A 119 1.91 10.86 10.27
N PHE A 120 1.19 10.58 9.18
CA PHE A 120 1.19 11.35 7.93
C PHE A 120 2.55 11.39 7.20
N TYR A 121 3.37 10.35 7.38
CA TYR A 121 4.61 10.15 6.64
C TYR A 121 4.54 8.93 5.72
N PRO A 122 5.26 8.94 4.57
CA PRO A 122 5.46 7.74 3.79
C PRO A 122 6.24 6.71 4.60
N VAL A 123 5.97 5.45 4.32
CA VAL A 123 6.52 4.30 5.01
C VAL A 123 7.39 3.47 4.07
N SER A 124 8.55 3.04 4.55
CA SER A 124 9.44 2.11 3.85
C SER A 124 8.96 0.66 3.99
N PHE A 125 9.43 -0.22 3.10
CA PHE A 125 9.09 -1.64 3.20
C PHE A 125 9.54 -2.28 4.52
N ASP A 126 10.74 -1.96 5.00
CA ASP A 126 11.26 -2.47 6.27
C ASP A 126 10.35 -2.09 7.45
N GLU A 127 9.85 -0.85 7.50
CA GLU A 127 8.91 -0.39 8.53
C GLU A 127 7.59 -1.16 8.48
N ILE A 128 7.08 -1.43 7.27
CA ILE A 128 5.88 -2.26 7.04
C ILE A 128 6.11 -3.67 7.61
N GLU A 129 7.23 -4.30 7.30
CA GLU A 129 7.57 -5.63 7.81
C GLU A 129 7.72 -5.66 9.34
N GLN A 130 8.27 -4.61 9.95
CA GLN A 130 8.32 -4.55 11.42
C GLN A 130 6.93 -4.43 12.04
N ARG A 131 6.05 -3.61 11.44
CA ARG A 131 4.66 -3.48 11.92
C ARG A 131 3.90 -4.79 11.76
N SER A 132 4.09 -5.48 10.65
CA SER A 132 3.39 -6.72 10.31
C SER A 132 3.53 -7.79 11.40
N LYS A 133 4.71 -7.88 12.02
CA LYS A 133 5.03 -8.80 13.13
C LYS A 133 4.15 -8.57 14.38
N THR A 134 3.67 -7.34 14.57
CA THR A 134 2.79 -6.98 15.70
C THR A 134 1.31 -7.21 15.42
N LEU A 135 0.94 -7.41 14.15
CA LEU A 135 -0.45 -7.60 13.74
C LEU A 135 -0.88 -9.06 13.95
N HIS A 136 -2.18 -9.23 14.15
CA HIS A 136 -2.81 -10.54 14.24
C HIS A 136 -2.89 -11.21 12.86
N VAL A 137 -2.99 -12.53 12.85
CA VAL A 137 -3.25 -13.29 11.63
C VAL A 137 -4.69 -13.05 11.16
N ASN A 138 -4.89 -12.95 9.85
CA ASN A 138 -6.24 -12.89 9.28
C ASN A 138 -7.05 -14.12 9.72
N LYS A 139 -8.16 -13.91 10.44
CA LYS A 139 -9.03 -14.98 10.96
C LYS A 139 -9.58 -15.91 9.88
N TYR A 140 -9.72 -15.43 8.65
CA TYR A 140 -10.21 -16.22 7.52
C TYR A 140 -9.10 -16.92 6.74
N TRP A 141 -7.83 -16.78 7.14
CA TRP A 141 -6.69 -17.28 6.38
C TRP A 141 -6.81 -18.77 6.03
N HIS A 142 -7.33 -19.59 6.94
CA HIS A 142 -7.44 -21.04 6.71
C HIS A 142 -8.61 -21.43 5.84
N GLU A 143 -9.60 -20.55 5.71
CA GLU A 143 -10.70 -20.73 4.79
C GLU A 143 -10.28 -20.35 3.36
N VAL A 144 -9.54 -19.24 3.22
CA VAL A 144 -9.15 -18.72 1.89
C VAL A 144 -7.86 -19.34 1.34
N GLU A 145 -6.92 -19.74 2.21
CA GLU A 145 -5.63 -20.35 1.85
C GLU A 145 -5.35 -21.61 2.69
N PRO A 146 -6.16 -22.67 2.56
CA PRO A 146 -6.10 -23.85 3.43
C PRO A 146 -4.73 -24.56 3.37
N GLY A 147 -4.30 -25.08 4.52
CA GLY A 147 -3.06 -25.85 4.65
C GLY A 147 -1.79 -25.01 4.54
N THR A 148 -1.85 -23.71 4.81
CA THR A 148 -0.68 -22.82 4.79
C THR A 148 -0.41 -22.16 6.12
N THR A 149 0.85 -21.82 6.29
CA THR A 149 1.38 -20.93 7.31
C THR A 149 1.53 -19.53 6.74
N ILE A 150 1.39 -18.50 7.59
CA ILE A 150 1.83 -17.14 7.22
C ILE A 150 3.32 -17.04 7.56
N PHE A 151 4.15 -16.70 6.57
CA PHE A 151 5.61 -16.58 6.71
C PHE A 151 6.32 -17.80 7.34
N GLY A 152 5.78 -19.00 7.13
CA GLY A 152 6.34 -20.22 7.71
C GLY A 152 5.99 -20.45 9.19
N GLU A 153 5.24 -19.54 9.81
CA GLU A 153 4.74 -19.70 11.19
C GLU A 153 3.48 -20.57 11.19
N GLN A 154 3.51 -21.67 11.94
CA GLN A 154 2.32 -22.46 12.22
C GLN A 154 1.34 -21.59 13.00
N ILE A 155 0.16 -21.36 12.42
CA ILE A 155 -0.88 -20.55 13.06
C ILE A 155 -1.68 -21.49 13.96
N ASP A 156 -1.63 -21.29 15.27
CA ASP A 156 -2.51 -21.99 16.20
C ASP A 156 -3.91 -21.36 16.14
N TYR A 157 -4.91 -22.19 15.81
CA TYR A 157 -6.32 -21.84 15.83
C TYR A 157 -6.82 -21.96 17.27
N TYR A 158 -7.00 -20.83 17.95
CA TYR A 158 -7.76 -20.77 19.20
C TYR A 158 -9.21 -20.43 18.92
#